data_AF-A0A7J6NC57-F1
#
_entry.id   AF-A0A7J6NC57-F1
#
_cell.length_a   1.000
_cell.length_b   1.000
_cell.length_c   1.000
_cell.angle_alpha   90.00
_cell.angle_beta   90.00
_cell.angle_gamma   90.00
#
_symmetry.space_group_name_H-M   'P 1'
#
loop_
_entity.id
_entity.type
_entity.pdbx_description
1 polymer ?
#
loop_
_entity_poly.entity_id
_entity_poly.type
_entity_poly.pdbx_seq_one_letter_code
_entity_poly.pdbx_strand_id
1 'polypeptide(L)'
;AYQIAGPCGPTVVSEEVIRDRMGGWTWPEVTMELKPNAVRPKPRRPYRCGPVEQQAMELMVDKLIRAGVVESVTQAQVDEGSMWVVSAFVVPKPGARTPGAGELNEESVSRFFRLVVDERAVNEATSPLPSPWRTYLSTIPALLSQLPSEGPVYYGSLDVKDAYFCLPLASSCRDMFAFNYYGADGSIKLGRFVKMAMGWVASAAWWSYGLHQLL
;
A
#
# COMPACT_ATOMS: atom_id res chain seq x y z
N ALA A 1 21.65 23.48 -43.91
CA ALA A 1 20.60 23.86 -42.94
C ALA A 1 19.84 22.60 -42.57
N TYR A 2 20.03 22.07 -41.37
CA TYR A 2 19.25 20.93 -40.88
C TYR A 2 17.90 21.46 -40.42
N GLN A 3 16.82 21.02 -41.07
CA GLN A 3 15.46 21.23 -40.59
C GLN A 3 15.28 20.43 -39.31
N ILE A 4 15.19 21.13 -38.19
CA ILE A 4 14.74 20.56 -36.92
C ILE A 4 13.26 20.25 -37.13
N ALA A 5 12.91 18.96 -37.11
CA ALA A 5 11.52 18.51 -37.09
C ALA A 5 10.78 19.24 -35.96
N GLY A 6 9.55 19.69 -36.24
CA GLY A 6 8.73 20.45 -35.29
C GLY A 6 8.49 19.70 -33.97
N PRO A 7 7.89 20.37 -32.96
CA PRO A 7 7.71 19.79 -31.64
C PRO A 7 6.75 18.60 -31.74
N CYS A 8 7.29 17.38 -31.80
CA CYS A 8 6.59 16.15 -31.48
C CYS A 8 6.36 16.16 -29.96
N GLY A 9 5.44 17.00 -29.49
CA GLY A 9 4.91 16.89 -28.15
C GLY A 9 4.13 15.58 -28.03
N PRO A 10 4.15 14.89 -26.88
CA PRO A 10 3.36 13.69 -26.69
C PRO A 10 1.88 14.02 -26.93
N THR A 11 1.22 13.27 -27.82
CA THR A 11 -0.22 13.36 -28.02
C THR A 11 -0.89 12.99 -26.71
N VAL A 12 -1.53 13.96 -26.04
CA VAL A 12 -2.30 13.70 -24.83
C VAL A 12 -3.53 12.89 -25.24
N VAL A 13 -3.54 11.62 -24.86
CA VAL A 13 -4.67 10.72 -25.08
C VAL A 13 -5.79 11.13 -24.11
N SER A 14 -7.03 11.26 -24.59
CA SER A 14 -8.15 11.61 -23.71
C SER A 14 -8.44 10.48 -22.70
N GLU A 15 -8.97 10.85 -21.53
CA GLU A 15 -9.40 9.87 -20.51
C GLU A 15 -10.41 8.87 -21.05
N GLU A 16 -11.27 9.29 -21.98
CA GLU A 16 -12.26 8.43 -22.63
C GLU A 16 -11.58 7.33 -23.46
N VAL A 17 -10.54 7.68 -24.22
CA VAL A 17 -9.77 6.71 -24.99
C VAL A 17 -8.97 5.78 -24.08
N ILE A 18 -8.44 6.28 -22.96
CA ILE A 18 -7.78 5.44 -21.95
C ILE A 18 -8.80 4.46 -21.36
N ARG A 19 -9.99 4.94 -20.98
CA ARG A 19 -11.06 4.11 -20.41
C ARG A 19 -11.55 3.05 -21.39
N ASP A 20 -11.70 3.42 -22.65
CA ASP A 20 -12.09 2.49 -23.73
C ASP A 20 -11.02 1.41 -23.94
N ARG A 21 -9.73 1.79 -23.99
CA ARG A 21 -8.60 0.85 -24.05
C ARG A 21 -8.53 -0.06 -22.83
N MET A 22 -8.88 0.45 -21.66
CA MET A 22 -8.96 -0.30 -20.40
C MET A 22 -10.30 -1.04 -20.23
N GLY A 23 -11.19 -1.00 -21.22
CA GLY A 23 -12.57 -1.49 -21.11
C GLY A 23 -12.64 -2.94 -20.64
N GLY A 24 -13.23 -3.15 -19.46
CA GLY A 24 -13.40 -4.47 -18.84
C GLY A 24 -12.17 -4.99 -18.08
N TRP A 25 -11.05 -4.27 -18.09
CA TRP A 25 -9.87 -4.64 -17.33
C TRP A 25 -10.04 -4.32 -15.84
N THR A 26 -9.61 -5.25 -14.99
CA THR A 26 -9.61 -5.11 -13.54
C THR A 26 -8.31 -5.60 -12.95
N TRP A 27 -7.85 -4.95 -11.87
CA TRP A 27 -6.72 -5.45 -11.10
C TRP A 27 -6.98 -6.88 -10.61
N PRO A 28 -5.96 -7.76 -10.61
CA PRO A 28 -6.09 -9.09 -10.03
C PRO A 28 -6.40 -9.00 -8.54
N GLU A 29 -7.21 -9.93 -8.07
CA GLU A 29 -7.52 -10.05 -6.66
C GLU A 29 -6.34 -10.71 -5.91
N VAL A 30 -5.85 -10.04 -4.87
CA VAL A 30 -4.70 -10.45 -4.08
C VAL A 30 -5.13 -11.49 -3.07
N THR A 31 -4.49 -12.65 -3.14
CA THR A 31 -4.67 -13.74 -2.16
C THR A 31 -3.41 -13.92 -1.32
N MET A 32 -3.57 -14.53 -0.15
CA MET A 32 -2.49 -14.88 0.75
C MET A 32 -2.70 -16.28 1.32
N GLU A 33 -1.63 -17.06 1.33
CA GLU A 33 -1.58 -18.32 2.06
C GLU A 33 -0.73 -18.16 3.32
N LEU A 34 -1.19 -18.78 4.41
CA LEU A 34 -0.44 -18.86 5.67
C LEU A 34 0.46 -20.08 5.68
N LYS A 35 1.57 -20.01 6.42
CA LYS A 35 2.40 -21.17 6.71
C LYS A 35 1.60 -22.21 7.51
N PRO A 36 1.88 -23.51 7.39
CA PRO A 36 1.13 -24.56 8.11
C PRO A 36 1.09 -24.40 9.62
N ASN A 37 2.12 -23.76 10.21
CA ASN A 37 2.25 -23.51 11.64
C ASN A 37 2.06 -22.03 12.01
N ALA A 38 1.45 -21.24 11.11
CA ALA A 38 1.16 -19.84 11.35
C ALA A 38 0.27 -19.67 12.59
N VAL A 39 0.73 -18.85 13.54
CA VAL A 39 -0.02 -18.55 14.76
C VAL A 39 -0.52 -17.12 14.68
N ARG A 40 -1.81 -16.93 14.95
CA ARG A 40 -2.41 -15.60 15.03
C ARG A 40 -1.64 -14.71 16.01
N PRO A 41 -1.30 -13.47 15.64
CA PRO A 41 -0.63 -12.52 16.51
C PRO A 41 -1.44 -12.36 17.79
N LYS A 42 -0.76 -12.40 18.94
CA LYS A 42 -1.42 -12.08 20.20
C LYS A 42 -1.86 -10.61 20.14
N PRO A 43 -3.13 -10.29 20.43
CA PRO A 43 -3.59 -8.90 20.46
C PRO A 43 -2.68 -8.07 21.37
N ARG A 44 -2.06 -7.03 20.80
CA ARG A 44 -1.26 -6.07 21.55
C ARG A 44 -2.03 -4.75 21.61
N ARG A 45 -1.87 -4.01 22.70
CA ARG A 45 -2.26 -2.60 22.67
C ARG A 45 -1.41 -1.87 21.61
N PRO A 46 -1.97 -0.88 20.90
CA PRO A 46 -1.19 -0.06 20.00
C PRO A 46 0.01 0.57 20.71
N TYR A 47 1.06 0.90 19.95
CA TYR A 47 2.22 1.60 20.49
C TYR A 47 1.82 2.93 21.12
N ARG A 48 2.30 3.20 22.34
CA ARG A 48 2.04 4.47 23.02
C ARG A 48 2.56 5.64 22.18
N CYS A 49 1.77 6.69 22.09
CA CYS A 49 2.09 7.89 21.33
C CYS A 49 1.41 9.12 21.94
N GLY A 50 1.87 10.31 21.58
CA GLY A 50 1.35 11.58 22.07
C GLY A 50 0.06 12.02 21.34
N PRO A 51 -0.63 13.06 21.85
CA PRO A 51 -1.89 13.53 21.25
C PRO A 51 -1.77 13.94 19.78
N VAL A 52 -0.62 14.48 19.37
CA VAL A 52 -0.38 14.88 17.98
C VAL A 52 -0.32 13.66 17.06
N GLU A 53 0.40 12.61 17.47
CA GLU A 53 0.46 11.36 16.71
C GLU A 53 -0.88 10.63 16.69
N GLN A 54 -1.66 10.69 17.77
CA GLN A 54 -3.01 10.14 17.85
C GLN A 54 -3.93 10.82 16.82
N GLN A 55 -3.93 12.16 16.79
CA GLN A 55 -4.66 12.93 15.80
C GLN A 55 -4.18 12.63 14.37
N ALA A 56 -2.86 12.50 14.16
CA ALA A 56 -2.29 12.16 12.86
C ALA A 56 -2.76 10.78 12.37
N MET A 57 -2.75 9.77 13.25
CA MET A 57 -3.23 8.43 12.93
C MET A 57 -4.70 8.44 12.53
N GLU A 58 -5.56 9.09 13.31
CA GLU A 58 -6.99 9.18 12.98
C GLU A 58 -7.22 9.83 11.62
N LEU A 59 -6.61 10.99 11.37
CA LEU A 59 -6.74 11.69 10.08
C LEU A 59 -6.26 10.83 8.90
N MET A 60 -5.15 10.09 9.07
CA MET A 60 -4.61 9.23 8.02
C MET A 60 -5.47 8.00 7.77
N VAL A 61 -5.96 7.34 8.82
CA VAL A 61 -6.81 6.15 8.67
C VAL A 61 -8.18 6.54 8.12
N ASP A 62 -8.77 7.64 8.57
CA ASP A 62 -10.04 8.16 8.04
C ASP A 62 -9.96 8.46 6.53
N LYS A 63 -8.80 8.97 6.08
CA LYS A 63 -8.55 9.18 4.65
C LYS A 63 -8.52 7.85 3.88
N LEU A 64 -7.90 6.81 4.44
CA LEU A 64 -7.90 5.47 3.83
C LEU A 64 -9.30 4.85 3.81
N ILE A 65 -10.11 5.11 4.84
CA ILE A 65 -11.51 4.69 4.91
C ILE A 65 -12.33 5.37 3.82
N ARG A 66 -12.24 6.70 3.69
CA ARG A 66 -12.90 7.45 2.61
C ARG A 66 -12.48 6.99 1.21
N ALA A 67 -11.22 6.60 1.05
CA ALA A 67 -10.69 6.08 -0.21
C ALA A 67 -11.08 4.61 -0.50
N GLY A 68 -11.79 3.94 0.41
CA GLY A 68 -12.18 2.53 0.27
C GLY A 68 -10.97 1.58 0.27
N VAL A 69 -9.89 1.96 0.95
CA VAL A 69 -8.68 1.13 1.12
C VAL A 69 -8.75 0.33 2.42
N VAL A 70 -9.33 0.95 3.45
CA VAL A 70 -9.56 0.39 4.78
C VAL A 70 -11.05 0.50 5.09
N GLU A 71 -11.55 -0.38 5.93
CA GLU A 71 -12.85 -0.24 6.58
C GLU A 71 -12.67 -0.23 8.10
N SER A 72 -13.56 0.47 8.81
CA SER A 72 -13.64 0.38 10.27
C SER A 72 -14.27 -0.95 10.67
N VAL A 73 -13.71 -1.58 11.70
CA VAL A 73 -14.27 -2.82 12.27
C VAL A 73 -14.47 -2.67 13.78
N THR A 74 -15.42 -3.42 14.32
CA THR A 74 -15.68 -3.46 15.76
C THR A 74 -14.87 -4.57 16.42
N GLN A 75 -14.70 -4.49 17.74
CA GLN A 75 -14.08 -5.59 18.51
C GLN A 75 -14.86 -6.90 18.35
N ALA A 76 -16.19 -6.85 18.31
CA ALA A 76 -17.03 -8.03 18.09
C ALA A 76 -16.73 -8.72 16.74
N GLN A 77 -16.58 -7.94 15.66
CA GLN A 77 -16.20 -8.48 14.35
C GLN A 77 -14.79 -9.07 14.34
N VAL A 78 -13.85 -8.47 15.07
CA VAL A 78 -12.50 -9.02 15.25
C VAL A 78 -12.56 -10.37 15.95
N ASP A 79 -13.34 -10.48 17.01
CA ASP A 79 -13.45 -11.69 17.82
C ASP A 79 -14.16 -12.81 17.04
N GLU A 80 -15.27 -12.49 16.37
CA GLU A 80 -16.07 -13.41 15.55
C GLU A 80 -15.29 -13.89 14.30
N GLY A 81 -14.73 -12.95 13.54
CA GLY A 81 -13.94 -13.24 12.34
C GLY A 81 -12.55 -13.81 12.65
N SER A 82 -12.18 -13.91 13.92
CA SER A 82 -10.85 -14.34 14.35
C SER A 82 -9.71 -13.55 13.70
N MET A 83 -9.92 -12.26 13.45
CA MET A 83 -9.03 -11.39 12.68
C MET A 83 -7.62 -11.31 13.30
N TRP A 84 -6.61 -11.21 12.44
CA TRP A 84 -5.23 -10.97 12.84
C TRP A 84 -5.01 -9.49 13.01
N VAL A 85 -4.95 -9.05 14.27
CA VAL A 85 -4.77 -7.63 14.60
C VAL A 85 -3.30 -7.35 14.88
N VAL A 86 -2.68 -6.56 14.01
CA VAL A 86 -1.38 -5.92 14.25
C VAL A 86 -1.56 -4.48 14.72
N SER A 87 -0.47 -3.75 14.97
CA SER A 87 -0.54 -2.36 15.43
C SER A 87 -0.05 -1.41 14.36
N ALA A 88 -0.78 -0.31 14.19
CA ALA A 88 -0.37 0.82 13.39
C ALA A 88 0.17 1.95 14.28
N PHE A 89 1.06 2.75 13.71
CA PHE A 89 1.65 3.93 14.31
C PHE A 89 2.04 4.94 13.21
N VAL A 90 2.33 6.17 13.59
CA VAL A 90 2.86 7.18 12.67
C VAL A 90 4.35 7.40 12.92
N VAL A 91 5.07 7.66 11.84
CA VAL A 91 6.47 8.12 11.89
C VAL A 91 6.58 9.50 11.25
N PRO A 92 7.35 10.44 11.83
CA PRO A 92 7.64 11.71 11.18
C PRO A 92 8.33 11.49 9.83
N LYS A 93 7.98 12.29 8.82
CA LYS A 93 8.72 12.31 7.56
C LYS A 93 10.11 12.89 7.80
N PRO A 94 11.17 12.37 7.13
CA PRO A 94 12.50 12.96 7.21
C PRO A 94 12.47 14.46 6.88
N GLY A 95 13.04 15.28 7.75
CA GLY A 95 13.07 16.74 7.60
C GLY A 95 11.77 17.47 7.93
N ALA A 96 10.69 16.77 8.30
CA ALA A 96 9.47 17.42 8.76
C ALA A 96 9.67 17.95 10.19
N ARG A 97 9.29 19.21 10.41
CA ARG A 97 9.16 19.76 11.77
C ARG A 97 7.93 19.20 12.47
N THR A 98 7.89 19.29 13.79
CA THR A 98 6.66 19.03 14.54
C THR A 98 5.57 20.04 14.12
N PRO A 99 4.36 19.58 13.79
CA PRO A 99 3.25 20.49 13.48
C PRO A 99 2.81 21.25 14.73
N GLY A 100 2.44 22.52 14.55
CA GLY A 100 1.85 23.36 15.60
C GLY A 100 0.38 23.05 15.83
N ALA A 101 -0.19 23.63 16.88
CA ALA A 101 -1.62 23.49 17.19
C ALA A 101 -2.48 23.98 16.00
N GLY A 102 -3.44 23.14 15.56
CA GLY A 102 -4.34 23.46 14.46
C GLY A 102 -3.73 23.33 13.04
N GLU A 103 -2.43 23.05 12.91
CA GLU A 103 -1.80 22.85 11.59
C GLU A 103 -2.09 21.45 11.02
N LEU A 104 -2.51 20.51 11.86
CA LEU A 104 -2.75 19.12 11.49
C LEU A 104 -4.21 18.92 11.05
N ASN A 105 -4.40 18.64 9.77
CA ASN A 105 -5.69 18.33 9.15
C ASN A 105 -5.51 17.27 8.05
N GLU A 106 -6.60 16.86 7.42
CA GLU A 106 -6.60 15.80 6.39
C GLU A 106 -5.64 16.08 5.21
N GLU A 107 -5.50 17.34 4.81
CA GLU A 107 -4.66 17.74 3.69
C GLU A 107 -3.18 17.82 4.08
N SER A 108 -2.92 18.31 5.29
CA SER A 108 -1.57 18.60 5.77
C SER A 108 -0.89 17.41 6.46
N VAL A 109 -1.64 16.46 7.04
CA VAL A 109 -1.09 15.36 7.87
C VAL A 109 -0.02 14.56 7.13
N SER A 110 -0.24 14.32 5.83
CA SER A 110 0.70 13.58 4.98
C SER A 110 2.00 14.34 4.70
N ARG A 111 2.10 15.63 5.00
CA ARG A 111 3.35 16.41 4.91
C ARG A 111 4.26 16.15 6.10
N PHE A 112 3.68 15.83 7.26
CA PHE A 112 4.40 15.68 8.52
C PHE A 112 4.68 14.22 8.87
N PHE A 113 3.73 13.31 8.59
CA PHE A 113 3.80 11.92 9.04
C PHE A 113 3.68 10.91 7.90
N ARG A 114 4.01 9.65 8.21
CA ARG A 114 3.65 8.46 7.43
C ARG A 114 2.95 7.48 8.37
N LEU A 115 1.82 6.92 7.94
CA LEU A 115 1.21 5.79 8.62
C LEU A 115 2.03 4.53 8.33
N VAL A 116 2.33 3.77 9.38
CA VAL A 116 3.05 2.49 9.32
C VAL A 116 2.21 1.46 10.04
N VAL A 117 1.98 0.33 9.38
CA VAL A 117 1.36 -0.85 10.00
C VAL A 117 2.48 -1.86 10.23
N ASP A 118 2.65 -2.35 11.47
CA ASP A 118 3.68 -3.34 11.79
C ASP A 118 3.25 -4.73 11.31
N GLU A 119 3.42 -4.97 10.01
CA GLU A 119 3.09 -6.23 9.35
C GLU A 119 4.08 -7.36 9.68
N ARG A 120 5.03 -7.19 10.62
CA ARG A 120 6.06 -8.21 10.89
C ARG A 120 5.46 -9.58 11.21
N ALA A 121 4.42 -9.62 12.05
CA ALA A 121 3.80 -10.89 12.43
C ALA A 121 3.04 -11.54 11.25
N VAL A 122 2.41 -10.74 10.38
CA VAL A 122 1.75 -11.22 9.16
C VAL A 122 2.80 -11.72 8.16
N ASN A 123 3.90 -10.97 7.98
CA ASN A 123 5.02 -11.33 7.12
C ASN A 123 5.70 -12.64 7.56
N GLU A 124 5.91 -12.83 8.86
CA GLU A 124 6.46 -14.08 9.40
C GLU A 124 5.54 -15.28 9.17
N ALA A 125 4.23 -15.06 9.18
CA ALA A 125 3.21 -16.09 8.96
C ALA A 125 2.88 -16.34 7.48
N THR A 126 3.20 -15.41 6.58
CA THR A 126 2.91 -15.49 5.14
C THR A 126 3.76 -16.60 4.50
N SER A 127 3.11 -17.53 3.80
CA SER A 127 3.81 -18.53 2.99
C SER A 127 4.55 -17.87 1.83
N PRO A 128 5.76 -18.32 1.47
CA PRO A 128 6.44 -17.84 0.27
C PRO A 128 5.56 -18.01 -0.97
N LEU A 129 5.60 -17.03 -1.87
CA LEU A 129 4.92 -17.15 -3.16
C LEU A 129 5.45 -18.37 -3.95
N PRO A 130 4.59 -19.11 -4.68
CA PRO A 130 5.00 -20.32 -5.37
C PRO A 130 5.95 -20.05 -6.55
N SER A 131 6.59 -21.10 -7.07
CA SER A 131 7.62 -21.00 -8.12
C SER A 131 7.29 -20.10 -9.34
N PRO A 132 6.03 -20.08 -9.86
CA PRO A 132 5.67 -19.19 -10.97
C PRO A 132 5.87 -17.69 -10.71
N TRP A 133 5.99 -17.28 -9.44
CA TRP A 133 6.16 -15.88 -9.05
C TRP A 133 7.61 -15.39 -9.07
N ARG A 134 8.58 -16.27 -9.34
CA ARG A 134 10.01 -15.91 -9.31
C ARG A 134 10.36 -14.72 -10.20
N THR A 135 9.73 -14.58 -11.36
CA THR A 135 9.94 -13.45 -12.27
C THR A 135 9.62 -12.10 -11.62
N TYR A 136 8.60 -12.06 -10.76
CA TYR A 136 8.18 -10.86 -10.02
C TYR A 136 8.98 -10.62 -8.72
N LEU A 137 9.90 -11.53 -8.40
CA LEU A 137 10.83 -11.45 -7.27
C LEU A 137 12.25 -11.15 -7.74
N SER A 138 12.41 -10.70 -8.99
CA SER A 138 13.71 -10.38 -9.60
C SER A 138 14.42 -9.25 -8.86
N THR A 139 15.74 -9.35 -8.75
CA THR A 139 16.55 -8.30 -8.12
C THR A 139 16.78 -7.14 -9.08
N ILE A 140 16.98 -5.92 -8.56
CA ILE A 140 17.29 -4.74 -9.38
C ILE A 140 18.48 -5.00 -10.32
N PRO A 141 19.63 -5.56 -9.87
CA PRO A 141 20.73 -5.85 -10.79
C PRO A 141 20.37 -6.80 -11.93
N ALA A 142 19.57 -7.84 -11.66
CA ALA A 142 19.14 -8.80 -12.68
C ALA A 142 18.17 -8.17 -13.70
N LEU A 143 17.37 -7.18 -13.28
CA LEU A 143 16.51 -6.41 -14.19
C LEU A 143 17.34 -5.43 -15.01
N LEU A 144 18.27 -4.71 -14.37
CA LEU A 144 19.13 -3.73 -15.06
C LEU A 144 20.07 -4.40 -16.08
N SER A 145 20.52 -5.63 -15.83
CA SER A 145 21.35 -6.37 -16.81
C SER A 145 20.60 -6.77 -18.08
N GLN A 146 19.27 -6.69 -18.10
CA GLN A 146 18.46 -6.96 -19.29
C GLN A 146 18.24 -5.71 -20.15
N LEU A 147 18.59 -4.52 -19.64
CA LEU A 147 18.47 -3.28 -20.40
C LEU A 147 19.54 -3.21 -21.49
N PRO A 148 19.21 -2.75 -22.71
CA PRO A 148 20.19 -2.58 -23.78
C PRO A 148 21.32 -1.63 -23.37
N SER A 149 22.57 -2.10 -23.42
CA SER A 149 23.75 -1.30 -23.06
C SER A 149 24.48 -0.71 -24.27
N GLU A 150 24.09 -1.07 -25.49
CA GLU A 150 24.77 -0.66 -26.73
C GLU A 150 23.92 0.31 -27.57
N GLY A 151 24.59 1.32 -28.13
CA GLY A 151 23.98 2.36 -28.94
C GLY A 151 23.36 3.52 -28.14
N PRO A 152 22.84 4.55 -28.82
CA PRO A 152 22.14 5.64 -28.17
C PRO A 152 20.77 5.17 -27.62
N VAL A 153 20.71 4.94 -26.31
CA VAL A 153 19.48 4.55 -25.60
C VAL A 153 19.02 5.68 -24.67
N TYR A 154 17.73 5.96 -24.66
CA TYR A 154 17.11 6.95 -23.79
C TYR A 154 16.15 6.24 -22.83
N TYR A 155 16.27 6.56 -21.53
CA TYR A 155 15.47 5.95 -20.47
C TYR A 155 14.51 6.97 -19.85
N GLY A 156 13.32 6.49 -19.49
CA GLY A 156 12.36 7.22 -18.65
C GLY A 156 11.96 6.36 -17.45
N SER A 157 11.67 7.02 -16.33
CA SER A 157 11.17 6.36 -15.12
C SER A 157 9.86 7.01 -14.68
N LEU A 158 8.94 6.18 -14.17
CA LEU A 158 7.68 6.60 -13.59
C LEU A 158 7.58 6.02 -12.18
N ASP A 159 7.19 6.87 -11.23
CA ASP A 159 6.86 6.46 -9.86
C ASP A 159 5.34 6.54 -9.67
N VAL A 160 4.73 5.45 -9.21
CA VAL A 160 3.28 5.36 -9.03
C VAL A 160 2.96 5.53 -7.55
N LYS A 161 2.39 6.68 -7.21
CA LYS A 161 1.97 6.98 -5.85
C LYS A 161 0.84 6.04 -5.41
N ASP A 162 0.93 5.55 -4.17
CA ASP A 162 -0.10 4.71 -3.53
C ASP A 162 -0.45 3.43 -4.33
N ALA A 163 0.48 2.94 -5.15
CA ALA A 163 0.30 1.85 -6.12
C ALA A 163 -0.36 0.59 -5.53
N TYR A 164 0.03 0.18 -4.33
CA TYR A 164 -0.50 -1.03 -3.70
C TYR A 164 -2.00 -0.95 -3.43
N PHE A 165 -2.53 0.25 -3.19
CA PHE A 165 -3.97 0.47 -2.98
C PHE A 165 -4.80 0.38 -4.25
N CYS A 166 -4.21 0.06 -5.40
CA CYS A 166 -4.96 -0.26 -6.60
C CYS A 166 -5.49 -1.70 -6.57
N LEU A 167 -4.82 -2.63 -5.88
CA LEU A 167 -5.17 -4.05 -5.92
C LEU A 167 -6.16 -4.42 -4.77
N PRO A 168 -7.31 -5.05 -5.08
CA PRO A 168 -8.23 -5.53 -4.05
C PRO A 168 -7.67 -6.78 -3.34
N LEU A 169 -7.91 -6.89 -2.04
CA LEU A 169 -7.69 -8.13 -1.30
C LEU A 169 -8.89 -9.06 -1.45
N ALA A 170 -8.64 -10.35 -1.64
CA ALA A 170 -9.65 -11.39 -1.62
C ALA A 170 -10.34 -11.44 -0.26
N SER A 171 -11.65 -11.67 -0.25
CA SER A 171 -12.41 -11.78 1.00
C SER A 171 -11.84 -12.85 1.94
N SER A 172 -11.28 -13.92 1.37
CA SER A 172 -10.64 -15.02 2.10
C SER A 172 -9.40 -14.62 2.89
N CYS A 173 -8.77 -13.48 2.59
CA CYS A 173 -7.56 -13.05 3.30
C CYS A 173 -7.61 -11.68 3.98
N ARG A 174 -8.72 -10.92 3.85
CA ARG A 174 -8.85 -9.60 4.50
C ARG A 174 -8.70 -9.66 6.02
N ASP A 175 -9.19 -10.73 6.64
CA ASP A 175 -9.12 -10.90 8.10
C ASP A 175 -7.69 -11.01 8.63
N MET A 176 -6.70 -11.22 7.77
CA MET A 176 -5.30 -11.26 8.16
C MET A 176 -4.64 -9.88 8.21
N PHE A 177 -5.30 -8.86 7.68
CA PHE A 177 -4.79 -7.49 7.56
C PHE A 177 -5.61 -6.50 8.40
N ALA A 178 -5.99 -6.91 9.60
CA ALA A 178 -6.60 -6.01 10.58
C ALA A 178 -5.51 -5.32 11.42
N PHE A 179 -5.79 -4.10 11.87
CA PHE A 179 -4.86 -3.36 12.70
C PHE A 179 -5.59 -2.50 13.74
N ASN A 180 -4.90 -2.24 14.85
CA ASN A 180 -5.33 -1.29 15.87
C ASN A 180 -4.47 -0.02 15.84
N TYR A 181 -5.07 1.09 16.27
CA TYR A 181 -4.42 2.39 16.39
C TYR A 181 -5.10 3.22 17.47
N TYR A 182 -4.47 4.32 17.90
CA TYR A 182 -5.12 5.28 18.78
C TYR A 182 -5.87 6.35 17.96
N GLY A 183 -7.12 6.63 18.31
CA GLY A 183 -7.86 7.81 17.86
C GLY A 183 -7.41 9.08 18.58
N ALA A 184 -7.78 10.27 18.09
CA ALA A 184 -7.39 11.55 18.69
C ALA A 184 -7.92 11.75 20.13
N ASP A 185 -8.98 11.02 20.50
CA ASP A 185 -9.54 10.98 21.85
C ASP A 185 -8.79 10.00 22.79
N GLY A 186 -7.75 9.34 22.30
CA GLY A 186 -6.99 8.33 23.04
C GLY A 186 -7.66 6.95 23.10
N SER A 187 -8.82 6.77 22.46
CA SER A 187 -9.46 5.46 22.35
C SER A 187 -8.69 4.54 21.39
N ILE A 188 -8.81 3.22 21.58
CA ILE A 188 -8.28 2.25 20.63
C ILE A 188 -9.33 2.03 19.55
N LYS A 189 -8.94 2.26 18.30
CA LYS A 189 -9.75 2.02 17.11
C LYS A 189 -9.19 0.85 16.30
N LEU A 190 -10.04 0.26 15.47
CA LEU A 190 -9.72 -0.92 14.67
C LEU A 190 -10.07 -0.66 13.21
N GLY A 191 -9.19 -1.06 12.32
CA GLY A 191 -9.40 -1.04 10.87
C GLY A 191 -8.99 -2.36 10.23
N ARG A 192 -9.53 -2.64 9.04
CA ARG A 192 -9.16 -3.79 8.20
C ARG A 192 -8.90 -3.33 6.79
N PHE A 193 -7.80 -3.76 6.19
CA PHE A 193 -7.55 -3.49 4.78
C PHE A 193 -8.50 -4.29 3.89
N VAL A 194 -9.09 -3.61 2.90
CA VAL A 194 -9.85 -4.24 1.80
C VAL A 194 -9.08 -4.22 0.48
N LYS A 195 -8.01 -3.42 0.42
CA LYS A 195 -7.02 -3.37 -0.65
C LYS A 195 -5.63 -3.66 -0.10
N MET A 196 -4.70 -4.05 -0.97
CA MET A 196 -3.41 -4.59 -0.55
C MET A 196 -2.65 -3.65 0.40
N ALA A 197 -2.27 -4.18 1.57
CA ALA A 197 -1.58 -3.43 2.61
C ALA A 197 -0.16 -3.04 2.18
N MET A 198 0.29 -1.87 2.65
CA MET A 198 1.69 -1.46 2.52
C MET A 198 2.52 -2.11 3.63
N GLY A 199 3.71 -2.63 3.29
CA GLY A 199 4.62 -3.27 4.28
C GLY A 199 4.46 -4.78 4.37
N TRP A 200 3.49 -5.37 3.68
CA TRP A 200 3.40 -6.82 3.49
C TRP A 200 4.47 -7.32 2.50
N VAL A 201 5.08 -8.46 2.82
CA VAL A 201 6.28 -9.00 2.15
C VAL A 201 6.04 -9.31 0.67
N ALA A 202 4.81 -9.64 0.28
CA ALA A 202 4.47 -9.99 -1.09
C ALA A 202 3.87 -8.82 -1.89
N SER A 203 3.67 -7.63 -1.30
CA SER A 203 2.99 -6.52 -1.98
C SER A 203 3.69 -6.09 -3.27
N ALA A 204 5.02 -6.03 -3.27
CA ALA A 204 5.78 -5.64 -4.46
C ALA A 204 5.64 -6.66 -5.61
N ALA A 205 5.61 -7.96 -5.29
CA ALA A 205 5.44 -9.01 -6.28
C ALA A 205 4.02 -9.00 -6.88
N TRP A 206 3.00 -8.83 -6.03
CA TRP A 206 1.60 -8.68 -6.47
C TRP A 206 1.39 -7.44 -7.34
N TRP A 207 1.99 -6.30 -6.96
CA TRP A 207 1.97 -5.10 -7.80
C TRP A 207 2.61 -5.35 -9.16
N SER A 208 3.79 -5.99 -9.17
CA SER A 208 4.51 -6.29 -10.41
C SER A 208 3.74 -7.26 -11.31
N TYR A 209 3.09 -8.26 -10.71
CA TYR A 209 2.18 -9.17 -11.41
C TYR A 209 0.99 -8.41 -12.01
N GLY A 210 0.29 -7.60 -11.21
CA GLY A 210 -0.85 -6.82 -11.69
C GLY A 210 -0.48 -5.86 -12.83
N LEU A 211 0.67 -5.20 -12.73
CA LEU A 211 1.17 -4.31 -13.78
C LEU A 211 1.53 -5.09 -15.06
N HIS A 212 2.12 -6.28 -14.93
CA HIS A 212 2.40 -7.15 -16.08
C HIS A 212 1.12 -7.72 -16.72
N GLN A 213 0.00 -7.82 -15.99
CA GLN A 213 -1.30 -8.16 -16.59
C GLN A 213 -1.97 -6.96 -17.29
N LEU A 214 -1.50 -5.73 -17.04
CA LEU A 214 -2.01 -4.51 -17.68
C LEU A 214 -1.27 -4.17 -18.98
N LEU A 215 0.04 -4.41 -19.03
CA LEU A 215 0.96 -4.02 -20.10
C LEU A 215 1.23 -5.18 -21.06
#